data_AF-A0A9X3BH55-F1
#
_entry.id   AF-A0A9X3BH55-F1
#
_cell.length_a   1.000
_cell.length_b   1.000
_cell.length_c   1.000
_cell.angle_alpha   90.00
_cell.angle_beta   90.00
_cell.angle_gamma   90.00
#
_symmetry.space_group_name_H-M   'P 1'
#
loop_
_entity.id
_entity.type
_entity.pdbx_description
1 polymer ?
#
loop_
_entity_poly.entity_id
_entity_poly.type
_entity_poly.pdbx_seq_one_letter_code
_entity_poly.pdbx_strand_id
1 'polypeptide(L)'
;VYAKIRPALKKVAFPGFVALCSADAYPLTPREGVSPALLREVLLEDHFTEQVTALSTRLKMPKVNRKELFSTVVSMPSTEDERERVVTALEGIRRQIDAVAREVDRLKTARAALLDALLSQTVEISAVPA
;
A
#
# COMPACT_ATOMS: atom_id res chain seq x y z
N VAL A 1 2.85 -9.09 -4.61
CA VAL A 1 2.80 -10.09 -3.51
C VAL A 1 1.60 -9.78 -2.62
N TYR A 2 0.81 -10.79 -2.27
CA TYR A 2 -0.38 -10.67 -1.41
C TYR A 2 -0.22 -11.51 -0.14
N ALA A 3 -0.45 -10.96 1.04
CA ALA A 3 -0.35 -11.72 2.29
C ALA A 3 -1.63 -12.51 2.58
N LYS A 4 -1.53 -13.83 2.74
CA LYS A 4 -2.70 -14.72 2.89
C LYS A 4 -3.27 -14.81 4.30
N ILE A 5 -2.56 -14.28 5.30
CA ILE A 5 -2.95 -14.27 6.71
C ILE A 5 -3.57 -12.92 7.05
N ARG A 6 -4.77 -12.93 7.64
CA ARG A 6 -5.58 -11.75 7.98
C ARG A 6 -5.78 -10.85 6.74
N PRO A 7 -6.51 -11.33 5.73
CA PRO A 7 -6.72 -10.60 4.47
C PRO A 7 -7.34 -9.21 4.66
N ALA A 8 -8.15 -9.02 5.71
CA ALA A 8 -8.73 -7.73 6.09
C ALA A 8 -7.71 -6.60 6.32
N LEU A 9 -6.42 -6.92 6.53
CA LEU A 9 -5.36 -5.91 6.66
C LEU A 9 -4.85 -5.36 5.32
N LYS A 10 -5.38 -5.83 4.18
CA LYS A 10 -5.08 -5.32 2.84
C LYS A 10 -3.58 -5.24 2.52
N LYS A 11 -2.85 -6.29 2.89
CA LYS A 11 -1.38 -6.31 2.79
C LYS A 11 -0.95 -6.74 1.40
N VAL A 12 -0.62 -5.75 0.57
CA VAL A 12 -0.13 -5.93 -0.80
C VAL A 12 1.19 -5.20 -0.97
N ALA A 13 2.16 -5.87 -1.59
CA ALA A 13 3.46 -5.28 -1.91
C ALA A 13 3.79 -5.45 -3.39
N PHE A 14 4.22 -4.35 -4.02
CA PHE A 14 4.82 -4.32 -5.35
C PHE A 14 6.21 -3.68 -5.22
N PRO A 15 7.26 -4.48 -4.94
CA PRO A 15 8.57 -3.96 -4.56
C PRO A 15 9.38 -3.38 -5.74
N GLY A 16 9.07 -3.75 -6.99
CA GLY A 16 9.84 -3.30 -8.16
C GLY A 16 11.22 -3.98 -8.33
N PHE A 17 11.54 -4.99 -7.52
CA PHE A 17 12.77 -5.77 -7.60
C PHE A 17 12.52 -7.26 -7.34
N VAL A 18 13.49 -8.10 -7.73
CA VAL A 18 13.46 -9.55 -7.50
C VAL A 18 13.84 -9.86 -6.06
N ALA A 19 12.99 -10.60 -5.36
CA ALA A 19 13.24 -11.03 -3.98
C ALA A 19 12.44 -12.28 -3.62
N LEU A 20 12.82 -12.91 -2.51
CA LEU A 20 12.01 -13.95 -1.86
C LEU A 20 10.90 -13.30 -1.03
N CYS A 21 9.72 -13.94 -1.01
CA CYS A 21 8.63 -13.54 -0.12
C CYS A 21 8.40 -14.58 0.98
N SER A 22 7.76 -14.16 2.07
CA SER A 22 7.34 -15.06 3.14
C SER A 22 6.50 -16.22 2.61
N ALA A 23 6.65 -17.40 3.22
CA ALA A 23 5.77 -18.55 2.99
C ALA A 23 4.29 -18.24 3.29
N ASP A 24 4.03 -17.19 4.08
CA ASP A 24 2.69 -16.67 4.37
C ASP A 24 2.19 -15.58 3.40
N ALA A 25 2.79 -15.50 2.22
CA ALA A 25 2.33 -14.67 1.12
C ALA A 25 2.26 -15.46 -0.19
N TYR A 26 1.49 -14.94 -1.14
CA TYR A 26 1.45 -15.43 -2.51
C TYR A 26 2.15 -14.43 -3.44
N PRO A 27 3.23 -14.84 -4.13
CA PRO A 27 3.66 -14.14 -5.32
C PRO A 27 2.57 -14.34 -6.39
N LEU A 28 2.16 -13.24 -7.01
CA LEU A 28 1.12 -13.23 -8.04
C LEU A 28 1.71 -12.60 -9.29
N THR A 29 1.54 -13.27 -10.41
CA THR A 29 1.91 -12.77 -11.74
C THR A 29 0.63 -12.28 -12.41
N PRO A 30 0.59 -11.02 -12.88
CA PRO A 30 -0.53 -10.53 -13.68
C PRO A 30 -0.73 -11.37 -14.94
N ARG A 31 -1.95 -11.36 -15.46
CA ARG A 31 -2.22 -11.89 -16.81
C ARG A 31 -1.60 -10.95 -17.86
N GLU A 32 -1.44 -11.46 -19.07
CA GLU A 32 -1.03 -10.64 -20.22
C GLU A 32 -1.99 -9.45 -20.42
N GLY A 33 -1.45 -8.28 -20.77
CA GLY A 33 -2.21 -7.03 -20.88
C GLY A 33 -2.69 -6.47 -19.52
N VAL A 34 -2.14 -6.93 -18.39
CA VAL A 34 -2.44 -6.35 -17.07
C VAL A 34 -1.16 -5.88 -16.42
N SER A 35 -1.09 -4.56 -16.17
CA SER A 35 0.02 -3.99 -15.40
C SER A 35 0.08 -4.56 -13.98
N PRO A 36 1.27 -4.89 -13.45
CA PRO A 36 1.44 -5.22 -12.03
C PRO A 36 0.92 -4.13 -11.08
N ALA A 37 1.00 -2.86 -11.47
CA ALA A 37 0.46 -1.75 -10.71
C ALA A 37 -1.07 -1.81 -10.63
N LEU A 38 -1.74 -2.15 -11.73
CA LEU A 38 -3.20 -2.33 -11.73
C LEU A 38 -3.63 -3.50 -10.84
N LEU A 39 -2.92 -4.63 -10.93
CA LEU A 39 -3.18 -5.77 -10.06
C LEU A 39 -3.01 -5.40 -8.57
N ARG A 40 -2.01 -4.57 -8.22
CA ARG A 40 -1.84 -4.08 -6.85
C ARG A 40 -3.09 -3.35 -6.37
N GLU A 41 -3.64 -2.44 -7.17
CA GLU A 41 -4.80 -1.63 -6.78
C GLU A 41 -6.07 -2.49 -6.67
N VAL A 42 -6.28 -3.42 -7.60
CA VAL A 42 -7.36 -4.41 -7.52
C VAL A 42 -7.29 -5.23 -6.23
N LEU A 43 -6.09 -5.65 -5.80
CA LEU A 43 -5.91 -6.40 -4.56
C LEU A 43 -6.08 -5.55 -3.28
N LEU A 44 -6.09 -4.23 -3.39
CA LEU A 44 -6.30 -3.27 -2.29
C LEU A 44 -7.76 -2.80 -2.20
N GLU A 45 -8.55 -3.00 -3.26
CA GLU A 45 -9.95 -2.62 -3.33
C GLU A 45 -10.79 -3.27 -2.20
N ASP A 46 -11.80 -2.53 -1.73
CA ASP A 46 -12.75 -3.02 -0.72
C ASP A 46 -13.47 -4.29 -1.19
N HIS A 47 -13.99 -4.29 -2.42
CA HIS A 47 -14.75 -5.41 -2.95
C HIS A 47 -13.94 -6.72 -2.98
N PHE A 48 -12.67 -6.66 -3.39
CA PHE A 48 -11.77 -7.80 -3.35
C PHE A 48 -11.50 -8.23 -1.88
N THR A 49 -11.26 -7.27 -1.00
CA THR A 49 -10.98 -7.53 0.42
C THR A 49 -12.14 -8.21 1.12
N GLU A 50 -13.37 -7.78 0.84
CA GLU A 50 -14.60 -8.36 1.37
C GLU A 50 -14.76 -9.83 0.96
N GLN A 51 -14.60 -10.13 -0.34
CA GLN A 51 -14.64 -11.50 -0.85
C GLN A 51 -13.61 -12.40 -0.17
N VAL A 52 -12.34 -11.98 -0.14
CA VAL A 52 -11.27 -12.78 0.47
C VAL A 52 -11.47 -12.94 1.98
N THR A 53 -11.97 -11.92 2.66
CA THR A 53 -12.25 -11.97 4.09
C THR A 53 -13.39 -12.95 4.39
N ALA A 54 -14.47 -12.94 3.60
CA ALA A 54 -15.57 -13.89 3.72
C ALA A 54 -15.13 -15.34 3.49
N LEU A 55 -14.18 -15.57 2.57
CA LEU A 55 -13.60 -16.90 2.34
C LEU A 55 -12.65 -17.35 3.48
N SER A 56 -12.16 -16.42 4.30
CA SER A 56 -11.21 -16.72 5.38
C SER A 56 -11.91 -17.17 6.69
N THR A 57 -12.49 -18.37 6.67
CA THR A 57 -13.38 -18.92 7.72
C THR A 57 -12.78 -19.16 9.11
N ARG A 58 -11.48 -18.94 9.32
CA ARG A 58 -10.78 -19.29 10.58
C ARG A 58 -10.78 -18.14 11.58
N LEU A 59 -11.45 -18.29 12.72
CA LEU A 59 -11.60 -17.23 13.74
C LEU A 59 -10.28 -16.66 14.31
N LYS A 60 -9.35 -17.53 14.77
CA LYS A 60 -8.11 -17.07 15.44
C LYS A 60 -7.05 -16.55 14.48
N MET A 61 -6.96 -17.16 13.31
CA MET A 61 -5.97 -16.80 12.29
C MET A 61 -6.62 -16.96 10.90
N PRO A 62 -7.41 -15.95 10.48
CA PRO A 62 -8.05 -15.96 9.17
C PRO A 62 -6.99 -16.15 8.09
N LYS A 63 -7.20 -17.14 7.23
CA LYS A 63 -6.27 -17.49 6.15
C LYS A 63 -7.06 -17.84 4.92
N VAL A 64 -6.66 -17.27 3.78
CA VAL A 64 -7.19 -17.66 2.47
C VAL A 64 -6.25 -18.66 1.80
N ASN A 65 -6.80 -19.74 1.29
CA ASN A 65 -6.05 -20.71 0.50
C ASN A 65 -5.96 -20.28 -0.97
N ARG A 66 -5.10 -20.92 -1.76
CA ARG A 66 -4.90 -20.53 -3.17
C ARG A 66 -6.18 -20.70 -3.99
N LYS A 67 -6.94 -21.79 -3.79
CA LYS A 67 -8.17 -22.04 -4.55
C LYS A 67 -9.21 -20.95 -4.30
N GLU A 68 -9.40 -20.57 -3.04
CA GLU A 68 -10.29 -19.49 -2.61
C GLU A 68 -9.86 -18.13 -3.20
N LEU A 69 -8.58 -17.78 -3.07
CA LEU A 69 -8.06 -16.51 -3.59
C LEU A 69 -8.29 -16.39 -5.11
N PHE A 70 -8.08 -17.47 -5.85
CA PHE A 70 -8.26 -17.46 -7.31
C PHE A 70 -9.73 -17.61 -7.74
N SER A 71 -10.67 -17.84 -6.82
CA SER A 71 -12.11 -17.83 -7.09
C SER A 71 -12.76 -16.45 -6.98
N THR A 72 -12.03 -15.44 -6.49
CA THR A 72 -12.56 -14.07 -6.39
C THR A 72 -12.74 -13.45 -7.77
N VAL A 73 -13.75 -12.60 -7.91
CA VAL A 73 -14.02 -11.85 -9.13
C VAL A 73 -13.74 -10.38 -8.88
N VAL A 74 -13.17 -9.70 -9.87
CA VAL A 74 -12.80 -8.29 -9.79
C VAL A 74 -13.23 -7.59 -11.07
N SER A 75 -13.71 -6.36 -10.92
CA SER A 75 -14.03 -5.50 -12.06
C SER A 75 -12.74 -5.07 -12.74
N MET A 76 -12.69 -5.19 -14.06
CA MET A 76 -11.50 -4.86 -14.83
C MET A 76 -11.89 -4.02 -16.06
N PRO A 77 -11.17 -2.94 -16.38
CA PRO A 77 -11.41 -2.20 -17.61
C PRO A 77 -11.23 -3.12 -18.83
N SER A 78 -12.10 -2.94 -19.82
CA SER A 78 -12.24 -3.91 -20.91
C SER A 78 -11.18 -3.72 -21.98
N THR A 79 -10.77 -2.48 -22.22
CA THR A 79 -9.77 -2.12 -23.24
C THR A 79 -8.40 -1.86 -22.62
N GLU A 80 -7.34 -2.06 -23.41
CA GLU A 80 -5.98 -1.78 -22.96
C GLU A 80 -5.80 -0.28 -22.66
N ASP A 81 -6.29 0.59 -23.54
CA ASP A 81 -6.25 2.05 -23.37
C ASP A 81 -6.89 2.52 -22.06
N GLU A 82 -8.03 1.94 -21.67
CA GLU A 82 -8.66 2.26 -20.38
C GLU A 82 -7.81 1.79 -19.21
N ARG A 83 -7.21 0.59 -19.29
CA ARG A 83 -6.31 0.09 -18.23
C ARG A 83 -5.11 1.00 -18.06
N GLU A 84 -4.49 1.43 -19.15
CA GLU A 84 -3.33 2.33 -19.13
C GLU A 84 -3.68 3.70 -18.52
N ARG A 85 -4.83 4.27 -18.90
CA ARG A 85 -5.32 5.54 -18.31
C ARG A 85 -5.56 5.41 -16.81
N VAL A 86 -6.21 4.31 -16.38
CA VAL A 86 -6.47 4.04 -14.96
C VAL A 86 -5.15 3.88 -14.19
N VAL A 87 -4.20 3.11 -14.71
CA VAL A 87 -2.87 2.94 -14.09
C VAL A 87 -2.17 4.28 -13.95
N THR A 88 -2.13 5.09 -15.02
CA THR A 88 -1.49 6.40 -15.03
C THR A 88 -2.08 7.32 -13.95
N ALA A 89 -3.41 7.36 -13.82
CA ALA A 89 -4.09 8.15 -12.81
C ALA A 89 -3.76 7.67 -11.39
N LEU A 90 -3.84 6.36 -11.14
CA LEU A 90 -3.58 5.76 -9.83
C LEU A 90 -2.12 5.93 -9.40
N GLU A 91 -1.16 5.80 -10.32
CA GLU A 91 0.25 6.07 -10.04
C GLU A 91 0.53 7.56 -9.82
N GLY A 92 -0.20 8.46 -10.48
CA GLY A 92 -0.18 9.89 -10.18
C GLY A 92 -0.58 10.17 -8.73
N ILE A 93 -1.70 9.61 -8.29
CA ILE A 93 -2.19 9.74 -6.91
C ILE A 93 -1.20 9.14 -5.92
N ARG A 94 -0.65 7.95 -6.20
CA ARG A 94 0.34 7.29 -5.34
C ARG A 94 1.58 8.16 -5.15
N ARG A 95 2.10 8.76 -6.23
CA ARG A 95 3.24 9.69 -6.16
C ARG A 95 2.95 10.89 -5.27
N GLN A 96 1.74 11.44 -5.32
CA GLN A 96 1.34 12.54 -4.44
C GLN A 96 1.27 12.11 -2.97
N ILE A 97 0.66 10.95 -2.69
CA ILE A 97 0.61 10.37 -1.33
C ILE A 97 2.02 10.19 -0.78
N ASP A 98 2.92 9.60 -1.57
CA ASP A 98 4.30 9.34 -1.14
C ASP A 98 5.08 10.64 -0.92
N ALA A 99 4.84 11.68 -1.73
CA ALA A 99 5.46 12.99 -1.55
C ALA A 99 5.00 13.68 -0.25
N VAL A 100 3.69 13.66 0.02
CA VAL A 100 3.12 14.23 1.24
C VAL A 100 3.59 13.46 2.47
N ALA A 101 3.63 12.12 2.42
CA ALA A 101 4.11 11.30 3.53
C ALA A 101 5.57 11.61 3.88
N ARG A 102 6.44 11.75 2.87
CA ARG A 102 7.85 12.17 3.08
C ARG A 102 7.96 13.54 3.72
N GLU A 103 7.12 14.50 3.31
CA GLU A 103 7.13 15.84 3.88
C GLU A 103 6.66 15.83 5.35
N VAL A 104 5.63 15.05 5.67
CA VAL A 104 5.18 14.85 7.05
C VAL A 104 6.31 14.28 7.93
N ASP A 105 7.02 13.26 7.43
CA ASP A 105 8.14 12.67 8.17
C ASP A 105 9.28 13.66 8.35
N ARG A 106 9.62 14.43 7.32
CA ARG A 106 10.63 15.51 7.40
C ARG A 106 10.27 16.54 8.47
N LEU A 107 9.02 16.98 8.49
CA LEU A 107 8.52 17.96 9.46
C LEU A 107 8.51 17.40 10.88
N LYS A 108 8.15 16.13 11.07
CA LYS A 108 8.23 15.46 12.37
C LYS A 108 9.67 15.39 12.89
N THR A 109 10.62 15.01 12.03
CA THR A 109 12.04 14.97 12.37
C THR A 109 12.57 16.37 12.71
N ALA A 110 12.24 17.39 11.90
CA ALA A 110 12.64 18.76 12.16
C ALA A 110 12.06 19.29 13.49
N ARG A 111 10.78 19.01 13.76
CA ARG A 111 10.14 19.37 15.04
C ARG A 111 10.85 18.69 16.21
N ALA A 112 11.14 17.40 16.11
CA ALA A 112 11.83 16.66 17.19
C ALA A 112 13.22 17.26 17.46
N ALA A 113 13.99 17.55 16.40
CA ALA A 113 15.31 18.15 16.52
C ALA A 113 15.26 19.57 17.11
N LEU A 114 14.28 20.39 16.73
CA LEU A 114 14.10 21.74 17.29
C LEU A 114 13.72 21.70 18.77
N LEU A 115 12.83 20.78 19.17
CA LEU A 115 12.46 20.61 20.58
C LEU A 115 13.67 20.18 21.42
N ASP A 116 14.49 19.25 20.91
CA ASP A 116 15.74 18.84 21.55
C ASP A 116 16.72 20.00 21.68
N ALA A 117 16.91 20.79 20.61
CA ALA A 117 17.78 21.96 20.60
C ALA A 117 17.34 23.07 21.56
N LEU A 118 16.03 23.28 21.71
CA LEU A 118 15.45 24.25 22.66
C LEU A 118 15.63 23.79 24.11
N LEU A 119 15.36 22.51 24.41
CA LEU A 119 15.48 21.96 25.76
C LEU A 119 16.94 21.86 26.21
N SER A 120 17.86 21.64 25.27
CA SER A 120 19.31 21.64 25.51
C SER A 120 19.94 23.04 25.51
N GLN A 121 19.15 24.10 25.29
CA GLN A 121 19.62 25.49 25.16
C GLN A 121 20.68 25.70 24.06
N THR A 122 20.71 24.81 23.07
CA THR A 122 21.58 24.96 21.89
C THR A 122 21.04 26.04 20.94
N VAL A 123 19.74 26.32 21.01
CA VAL A 123 19.06 27.38 20.27
C VAL A 123 18.27 28.25 21.26
N GLU A 124 18.48 29.56 21.23
CA GLU A 124 17.69 30.53 22.00
C GLU A 124 16.63 31.21 21.13
N ILE A 125 15.45 31.44 21.69
CA ILE A 125 14.39 32.20 21.02
C ILE A 125 14.60 33.69 21.33
N SER A 126 15.16 34.45 20.39
CA SER A 126 15.16 35.91 20.49
C SER A 126 13.77 36.44 20.16
N ALA A 127 13.13 37.11 21.11
CA ALA A 127 11.90 37.84 20.81
C ALA A 127 12.19 38.93 19.77
N VAL A 128 11.39 38.98 18.70
CA VAL A 128 11.45 40.09 17.73
C VAL A 128 10.88 41.34 18.44
N PRO A 129 11.59 42.49 18.48
CA PRO A 129 11.06 43.70 19.08
C PRO A 129 9.79 44.16 18.35
N ALA A 130 8.80 44.63 19.12
CA ALA A 130 7.52 45.13 18.64
C ALA A 130 7.66 46.42 17.79
#